data_AF-A0A9D3Y425-F1
#
_entry.id   AF-A0A9D3Y425-F1
#
_cell.length_a   1.000
_cell.length_b   1.000
_cell.length_c   1.000
_cell.angle_alpha   90.00
_cell.angle_beta   90.00
_cell.angle_gamma   90.00
#
_symmetry.space_group_name_H-M   'P 1'
#
loop_
_entity.id
_entity.type
_entity.pdbx_description
1 polymer ?
#
loop_
_entity_poly.entity_id
_entity_poly.type
_entity_poly.pdbx_seq_one_letter_code
_entity_poly.pdbx_strand_id
1 'polypeptide(L)' 'MVLKDLEAYKNIYLKSCKSHIEILVEMNAKAVLRQLPQGKEFRVNASGRIIQHARHQDNMETAHSSD' A
#
# COMPACT_ATOMS: atom_id res chain seq x y z
N MET A 1 -21.59 12.99 5.44
CA MET A 1 -20.27 12.32 5.34
C MET A 1 -19.85 11.92 6.75
N VAL A 2 -19.79 10.62 7.06
CA VAL A 2 -19.45 10.14 8.42
C VAL A 2 -17.93 10.06 8.54
N LEU A 3 -17.36 10.62 9.61
CA LEU A 3 -15.90 10.70 9.80
C LEU A 3 -15.19 9.33 9.75
N LYS A 4 -15.89 8.26 10.15
CA LYS A 4 -15.41 6.87 10.13
C LYS A 4 -15.12 6.35 8.72
N ASP A 5 -15.75 6.92 7.70
CA ASP A 5 -15.61 6.49 6.31
C ASP A 5 -14.49 7.24 5.57
N LEU A 6 -13.92 8.28 6.17
CA LEU A 6 -12.75 8.94 5.62
C LEU A 6 -11.55 7.99 5.68
N GLU A 7 -10.93 7.74 4.53
CA GLU A 7 -9.72 6.92 4.42
C GLU A 7 -8.56 7.48 5.25
N ALA A 8 -8.52 8.81 5.43
CA ALA A 8 -7.60 9.48 6.35
C ALA A 8 -7.84 9.08 7.81
N TYR A 9 -9.10 8.96 8.26
CA TYR A 9 -9.44 8.56 9.63
C TYR A 9 -9.00 7.12 9.90
N LYS A 10 -9.27 6.20 8.96
CA LYS A 10 -8.82 4.80 9.04
C LYS A 10 -7.28 4.72 9.12
N ASN A 11 -6.59 5.48 8.28
CA ASN A 11 -5.12 5.52 8.28
C ASN A 11 -4.52 6.08 9.59
N ILE A 12 -5.12 7.12 10.17
CA ILE A 12 -4.65 7.71 11.43
C ILE A 12 -4.92 6.75 12.60
N TYR A 13 -6.16 6.25 12.71
CA TYR A 13 -6.56 5.32 13.77
C TYR A 13 -5.73 4.03 13.76
N LEU A 14 -5.58 3.40 12.60
CA LEU A 14 -4.79 2.17 12.46
C LEU A 14 -3.30 2.39 12.76
N LYS A 15 -2.76 3.59 12.52
CA LYS A 15 -1.38 3.93 12.91
C LYS A 15 -1.26 4.19 14.40
N SER A 16 -2.26 4.81 15.04
CA SER A 16 -2.25 5.01 16.50
C SER A 16 -2.41 3.71 17.30
N CYS A 17 -2.98 2.66 16.69
CA CYS A 17 -3.09 1.34 17.32
C CYS A 17 -1.80 0.51 17.25
N LYS A 18 -0.78 0.94 16.50
CA LYS A 18 0.50 0.23 16.39
C LYS A 18 1.44 0.63 17.52
N SER A 19 2.22 -0.33 18.00
CA SER A 19 3.33 -0.08 18.89
C SER A 19 4.42 0.77 18.20
N HIS A 20 5.22 1.45 19.00
CA HIS A 20 6.34 2.26 18.50
C HIS A 20 7.32 1.44 17.62
N ILE A 21 7.55 0.17 17.99
CA ILE A 21 8.43 -0.75 17.26
C ILE A 21 7.85 -1.06 15.88
N GLU A 22 6.55 -1.34 15.77
CA GLU A 22 5.90 -1.60 14.49
C GLU A 22 5.95 -0.39 13.56
N ILE A 23 5.78 0.81 14.11
CA ILE A 23 5.91 2.07 13.36
C ILE A 23 7.33 2.22 12.81
N LEU A 24 8.35 2.00 13.64
CA LEU A 24 9.76 2.08 13.22
C LEU A 24 10.09 1.07 12.13
N VAL A 25 9.65 -0.18 12.28
CA VAL A 25 9.84 -1.23 11.26
C VAL A 25 9.20 -0.82 9.93
N GLU A 26 7.97 -0.29 9.96
CA GLU A 26 7.28 0.17 8.76
C GLU A 26 7.98 1.37 8.11
N MET A 27 8.45 2.33 8.91
CA MET A 27 9.19 3.50 8.42
C MET A 27 10.52 3.11 7.79
N ASN A 28 11.27 2.21 8.43
CA ASN A 28 12.54 1.71 7.90
C ASN A 28 12.33 0.93 6.61
N ALA A 29 11.34 0.06 6.55
CA ALA A 29 11.01 -0.68 5.33
C ALA A 29 10.62 0.26 4.18
N LYS A 30 9.82 1.30 4.45
CA LYS A 30 9.50 2.34 3.45
C LYS A 30 10.73 3.11 2.99
N ALA A 31 11.63 3.46 3.91
CA ALA A 31 12.86 4.17 3.59
C ALA A 31 13.77 3.32 2.69
N VAL A 32 13.95 2.04 3.00
CA VAL A 32 14.75 1.10 2.21
C VAL A 32 14.14 0.89 0.82
N LEU A 33 12.83 0.64 0.73
CA LEU A 33 12.17 0.45 -0.56
C LEU A 33 12.34 1.68 -1.47
N ARG A 34 12.32 2.91 -0.94
CA ARG A 34 12.53 4.12 -1.76
C ARG A 34 13.92 4.23 -2.38
N GLN A 35 14.91 3.54 -1.82
CA GLN A 35 16.29 3.56 -2.32
C GLN A 35 16.52 2.52 -3.44
N LEU A 36 15.62 1.55 -3.59
CA LEU A 36 15.75 0.49 -4.58
C LEU A 36 15.22 0.93 -5.96
N PRO A 37 15.89 0.55 -7.06
CA PRO A 37 15.29 0.60 -8.39
C PRO A 37 14.00 -0.21 -8.38
N GLN A 38 12.90 0.38 -8.88
CA GLN A 38 11.54 -0.22 -8.84
C GLN A 38 10.94 -0.42 -7.44
N GLY A 39 11.53 0.12 -6.37
CA GLY A 39 11.01 -0.07 -5.02
C GLY A 39 9.61 0.51 -4.76
N LYS A 40 9.13 1.41 -5.64
CA LYS A 40 7.74 1.89 -5.66
C LYS A 40 6.73 0.80 -6.05
N GLU A 41 7.18 -0.31 -6.64
CA GLU A 41 6.32 -1.46 -6.95
C GLU A 41 6.04 -2.31 -5.72
N PHE A 42 6.65 -2.03 -4.57
CA PHE A 42 6.50 -2.82 -3.36
C PHE A 42 5.92 -2.01 -2.20
N ARG A 43 5.12 -2.67 -1.37
CA ARG A 43 4.60 -2.12 -0.11
C ARG A 43 4.70 -3.13 1.01
N VAL A 44 4.72 -2.65 2.25
CA VAL A 44 4.60 -3.50 3.43
C VAL A 44 3.13 -3.67 3.77
N ASN A 45 2.66 -4.91 3.89
CA ASN A 45 1.29 -5.21 4.30
C ASN A 45 1.12 -5.12 5.83
N ALA A 46 -0.12 -5.28 6.32
CA ALA A 46 -0.41 -5.19 7.76
C ALA A 46 0.28 -6.27 8.61
N SER A 47 0.74 -7.37 8.01
CA SER A 47 1.52 -8.43 8.67
C SER A 47 3.03 -8.24 8.57
N GLY A 48 3.50 -7.09 8.09
CA GLY A 48 4.93 -6.76 7.98
C GLY A 48 5.65 -7.40 6.79
N ARG A 49 4.92 -8.07 5.88
CA ARG A 49 5.50 -8.68 4.67
C ARG A 49 5.57 -7.66 3.54
N ILE A 50 6.66 -7.71 2.78
CA ILE A 50 6.81 -6.95 1.53
C ILE A 50 6.00 -7.68 0.44
N ILE A 51 5.09 -6.96 -0.20
CA ILE A 51 4.26 -7.45 -1.30
C ILE A 51 4.38 -6.52 -2.49
N GLN A 52 4.31 -7.06 -3.69
CA GLN A 52 4.20 -6.24 -4.90
C GLN A 52 2.82 -5.59 -4.94
N HIS A 53 2.75 -4.34 -5.41
CA HIS A 53 1.49 -3.73 -5.80
C HIS A 53 0.86 -4.64 -6.86
N ALA A 54 -0.41 -5.01 -6.66
CA ALA A 54 -1.18 -5.65 -7.72
C ALA A 54 -1.13 -4.69 -8.92
N ARG A 55 -0.45 -5.09 -10.01
CA ARG A 55 -0.55 -4.37 -11.26
C ARG A 55 -2.04 -4.41 -11.62
N HIS A 56 -2.68 -3.25 -11.78
CA HIS A 56 -4.00 -3.21 -12.42
C HIS A 56 -3.84 -3.84 -13.81
N GLN A 57 -4.21 -5.11 -13.92
CA GLN A 57 -4.19 -5.88 -15.17
C GLN A 57 -5.63 -6.05 -15.69
N ASP A 58 -6.51 -5.09 -15.36
CA ASP A 58 -7.88 -5.01 -15.85
C ASP A 58 -7.99 -3.71 -16.67
N ASN A 59 -7.63 -3.74 -17.97
CA ASN A 59 -8.10 -2.80 -19.02
C ASN A 59 -7.40 -2.99 -20.40
N MET A 60 -7.10 -4.23 -20.83
CA MET A 60 -6.54 -4.46 -22.19
C MET A 60 -7.07 -5.69 -22.92
N GLU A 61 -8.22 -6.26 -22.54
CA GLU A 61 -8.83 -7.39 -23.28
C GLU A 61 -10.17 -7.06 -23.97
N THR A 62 -10.73 -5.86 -23.80
CA THR A 62 -12.04 -5.51 -24.41
C THR A 62 -11.98 -4.69 -25.70
N ALA A 63 -10.80 -4.46 -26.29
CA ALA A 63 -10.65 -3.59 -27.47
C ALA A 63 -10.43 -4.34 -28.81
N HIS A 64 -10.51 -5.68 -28.85
CA HIS A 64 -10.22 -6.48 -30.05
C HIS A 64 -11.34 -7.44 -30.47
N SER A 65 -12.60 -7.09 -30.19
CA SER A 65 -13.76 -7.78 -30.76
C SER A 65 -14.80 -6.79 -31.24
N SER A 66 -14.47 -6.06 -32.31
CA SER A 66 -15.42 -5.36 -33.16
C SER A 66 -14.79 -5.20 -34.55
N ASP A 67 -14.84 -6.29 -35.31
CA ASP A 67 -14.91 -6.30 -36.77
C ASP A 67 -16.26 -6.93 -37.16
#